data_AF-A0A972I294-F1
#
_entry.id   AF-A0A972I294-F1
#
_cell.length_a   1.000
_cell.length_b   1.000
_cell.length_c   1.000
_cell.angle_alpha   90.00
_cell.angle_beta   90.00
_cell.angle_gamma   90.00
#
_symmetry.space_group_name_H-M   'P 1'
#
loop_
_entity.id
_entity.type
_entity.pdbx_description
1 polymer ?
#
loop_
_entity_poly.entity_id
_entity_poly.type
_entity_poly.pdbx_seq_one_letter_code
_entity_poly.pdbx_strand_id
1 'polypeptide(L)'
;MDYLFERISYLKGLADGLEIDEKSKEGKLLIHIIDALEDIVDAIDELDENYTNLEQHVEYIDEDLTDLEDDFYDYDDEYDEYDDYEEEYDEDFDEYDDYEVYDDLDDELEE
;
A
#
# COMPACT_ATOMS: atom_id res chain seq x y z
N MET A 1 0.77 -16.44 15.49
CA MET A 1 1.67 -17.44 14.88
C MET A 1 1.73 -18.78 15.62
N ASP A 2 1.38 -18.82 16.91
CA ASP A 2 1.50 -19.98 17.82
C ASP A 2 0.96 -21.32 17.28
N TYR A 3 -0.16 -21.31 16.55
CA TYR A 3 -0.72 -22.54 15.98
C TYR A 3 0.21 -23.23 14.98
N LEU A 4 0.95 -22.46 14.15
CA LEU A 4 1.90 -23.02 13.19
C LEU A 4 3.12 -23.60 13.91
N PHE A 5 3.66 -22.89 14.90
CA PHE A 5 4.73 -23.38 15.76
C PHE A 5 4.35 -24.65 16.50
N GLU A 6 3.15 -24.72 17.10
CA GLU A 6 2.65 -25.92 17.78
C GLU A 6 2.55 -27.11 16.82
N ARG A 7 2.09 -26.88 15.59
CA ARG A 7 1.99 -27.95 14.58
C ARG A 7 3.35 -28.46 14.13
N ILE A 8 4.33 -27.58 13.91
CA ILE A 8 5.68 -27.99 13.54
C ILE A 8 6.35 -28.72 14.70
N SER A 9 6.21 -28.21 15.92
CA SER A 9 6.70 -28.87 17.14
C SER A 9 6.09 -30.26 17.31
N TYR A 10 4.80 -30.41 17.02
CA TYR A 10 4.13 -31.71 17.01
C TYR A 10 4.69 -32.65 15.93
N LEU A 11 4.96 -32.15 14.71
CA LEU A 11 5.56 -32.96 13.64
C LEU A 11 6.99 -33.40 14.00
N LYS A 12 7.77 -32.53 14.64
CA LYS A 12 9.12 -32.82 15.12
C LYS A 12 9.08 -33.92 16.20
N GLY A 13 8.20 -33.78 17.18
CA GLY A 13 7.97 -34.84 18.19
C GLY A 13 7.44 -36.15 17.62
N LEU A 14 6.62 -36.09 16.56
CA LEU A 14 6.15 -37.29 15.86
C LEU A 14 7.28 -37.98 15.08
N ALA A 15 8.16 -37.20 14.44
CA ALA A 15 9.33 -37.71 13.74
C ALA A 15 10.29 -38.43 14.70
N ASP A 16 10.53 -37.84 15.88
CA ASP A 16 11.32 -38.44 16.95
C ASP A 16 10.67 -39.75 17.45
N GLY A 17 9.35 -39.73 17.69
CA GLY A 17 8.60 -40.89 18.19
C GLY A 17 8.43 -42.03 17.19
N LEU A 18 8.58 -41.75 15.89
CA LEU A 18 8.56 -42.76 14.83
C LEU A 18 9.93 -43.47 14.66
N GLU A 19 10.95 -43.04 15.40
CA GLU A 19 12.32 -43.56 15.29
C GLU A 19 12.82 -43.53 13.83
N ILE A 20 12.56 -42.41 13.14
CA ILE A 20 12.99 -42.24 11.74
C ILE A 20 14.50 -42.47 11.65
N ASP A 21 14.91 -43.40 10.78
CA ASP A 21 16.34 -43.65 10.55
C ASP A 21 16.96 -42.45 9.82
N GLU A 22 17.64 -41.58 10.58
CA GLU A 22 18.35 -40.41 10.08
C GLU A 22 19.51 -40.75 9.12
N LYS A 23 19.88 -42.03 8.97
CA LYS A 23 20.89 -42.47 8.02
C LYS A 23 20.29 -42.86 6.67
N SER A 24 19.00 -43.18 6.64
CA SER A 24 18.27 -43.43 5.40
C SER A 24 18.11 -42.14 4.59
N LYS A 25 17.95 -42.27 3.27
CA LYS A 25 17.76 -41.09 2.41
C LYS A 25 16.43 -40.41 2.70
N GLU A 26 15.42 -41.23 2.94
CA GLU A 26 14.05 -40.84 3.23
C GLU A 26 13.95 -40.14 4.59
N GLY A 27 14.64 -40.66 5.62
CA GLY A 27 14.67 -40.07 6.95
C GLY A 27 15.36 -38.70 6.98
N LYS A 28 16.51 -38.57 6.28
CA LYS A 28 17.16 -37.26 6.09
C LYS A 28 16.25 -36.26 5.39
N LEU A 29 15.56 -36.69 4.33
CA LEU A 29 14.64 -35.82 3.60
C LEU A 29 13.51 -35.33 4.51
N LEU A 30 12.91 -36.22 5.31
CA LEU A 30 11.82 -35.85 6.22
C LEU A 30 12.27 -34.87 7.31
N ILE A 31 13.44 -35.09 7.92
CA ILE A 31 13.99 -34.18 8.93
C ILE A 31 14.25 -32.80 8.31
N HIS A 32 14.91 -32.75 7.16
CA HIS A 32 15.15 -31.47 6.48
C HIS A 32 13.89 -30.75 6.04
N ILE A 33 12.80 -31.47 5.72
CA ILE A 33 11.50 -30.85 5.47
C ILE A 33 10.96 -30.21 6.74
N ILE A 34 11.06 -30.87 7.89
CA ILE A 34 10.60 -30.33 9.18
C ILE A 34 11.42 -29.09 9.55
N ASP A 35 12.74 -29.15 9.42
CA ASP A 35 13.63 -28.01 9.68
C ASP A 35 13.29 -26.82 8.76
N ALA A 36 13.11 -27.06 7.46
CA ALA A 36 12.74 -26.00 6.52
C ALA A 36 11.36 -25.39 6.82
N LEU A 37 10.43 -26.17 7.36
CA LEU A 37 9.14 -25.64 7.81
C LEU A 37 9.30 -24.74 9.05
N GLU A 38 10.22 -25.08 9.96
CA GLU A 38 10.54 -24.25 11.13
C GLU A 38 11.13 -22.92 10.69
N ASP A 39 12.12 -22.93 9.77
CA ASP A 39 12.70 -21.73 9.18
C ASP A 39 11.64 -20.83 8.51
N ILE A 40 10.66 -21.43 7.82
CA ILE A 40 9.55 -20.68 7.19
C ILE A 40 8.68 -20.02 8.25
N VAL A 41 8.40 -20.70 9.36
CA VAL A 41 7.55 -20.15 10.41
C VAL A 41 8.26 -19.02 11.14
N ASP A 42 9.56 -19.14 11.42
CA ASP A 42 10.38 -18.07 11.98
C ASP A 42 10.40 -16.84 11.05
N ALA A 43 10.57 -17.05 9.74
CA ALA A 43 10.57 -15.96 8.76
C ALA A 43 9.21 -15.24 8.64
N ILE A 44 8.10 -15.96 8.82
CA ILE A 44 6.77 -15.37 8.83
C ILE A 44 6.54 -14.57 10.12
N ASP A 45 7.08 -15.03 11.24
CA ASP A 45 6.97 -14.32 12.53
C ASP A 45 7.72 -12.97 12.48
N GLU A 46 8.95 -12.98 11.95
CA GLU A 46 9.72 -11.75 11.69
C GLU A 46 8.99 -10.81 10.71
N LEU A 47 8.31 -11.37 9.70
CA LEU A 47 7.52 -10.58 8.76
C LEU A 47 6.31 -9.92 9.44
N ASP A 48 5.63 -10.61 10.35
CA ASP A 48 4.48 -10.10 11.11
C ASP A 48 4.89 -8.93 12.03
N GLU A 49 6.04 -9.06 12.70
CA GLU A 49 6.63 -7.98 13.50
C GLU A 49 6.98 -6.76 12.65
N ASN A 50 7.65 -6.98 11.51
CA ASN A 50 7.99 -5.91 10.58
C ASN A 50 6.75 -5.22 9.99
N TYR A 51 5.70 -6.00 9.69
CA TYR A 51 4.43 -5.47 9.21
C TYR A 51 3.74 -4.61 10.27
N THR A 52 3.71 -5.07 11.52
CA THR A 52 3.18 -4.29 12.65
C THR A 52 3.95 -2.98 12.88
N ASN A 53 5.27 -3.00 12.70
CA ASN A 53 6.10 -1.79 12.79
C ASN A 53 5.83 -0.83 11.62
N LEU A 54 5.59 -1.37 10.42
CA LEU A 54 5.24 -0.57 9.25
C LEU A 54 3.87 0.11 9.43
N GLU A 55 2.86 -0.61 9.95
CA GLU A 55 1.55 -0.02 10.25
C GLU A 55 1.68 1.17 11.20
N GLN A 56 2.43 1.03 12.30
CA GLN A 56 2.70 2.15 13.21
C GLN A 56 3.40 3.32 12.50
N HIS A 57 4.35 3.04 11.60
CA HIS A 57 5.03 4.10 10.87
C HIS A 57 4.09 4.85 9.92
N VAL A 58 3.14 4.15 9.31
CA VAL A 58 2.09 4.77 8.48
C VAL A 58 1.18 5.63 9.34
N GLU A 59 0.79 5.16 10.53
CA GLU A 59 -0.02 5.96 11.48
C GLU A 59 0.70 7.25 11.87
N TYR A 60 2.01 7.21 12.14
CA TYR A 60 2.77 8.43 12.44
C TYR A 60 2.84 9.40 11.27
N ILE A 61 2.96 8.90 10.04
CA ILE A 61 2.97 9.75 8.85
C ILE A 61 1.58 10.40 8.67
N ASP A 62 0.50 9.66 8.91
CA ASP A 62 -0.87 10.17 8.82
C ASP A 62 -1.11 11.29 9.86
N GLU A 63 -0.64 11.11 11.10
CA GLU A 63 -0.67 12.13 12.14
C GLU A 63 0.15 13.38 11.75
N ASP A 64 1.40 13.20 11.33
CA ASP A 64 2.27 14.31 10.90
C ASP A 64 1.67 15.08 9.70
N LEU A 65 0.98 14.39 8.77
CA LEU A 65 0.31 15.02 7.64
C LEU A 65 -0.95 15.78 8.08
N THR A 66 -1.73 15.22 9.01
CA THR A 66 -2.90 15.89 9.58
C THR A 66 -2.50 17.20 10.24
N ASP A 67 -1.44 17.19 11.06
CA ASP A 67 -0.91 18.40 11.71
C ASP A 67 -0.50 19.47 10.69
N LEU A 68 0.11 19.05 9.56
CA LEU A 68 0.48 19.97 8.47
C LEU A 68 -0.73 20.50 7.70
N GLU A 69 -1.76 19.67 7.49
CA GLU A 69 -3.01 20.08 6.86
C GLU A 69 -3.72 21.12 7.72
N ASP A 70 -3.86 20.86 9.02
CA ASP A 70 -4.46 21.80 9.97
C ASP A 70 -3.68 23.12 10.00
N ASP A 71 -2.34 23.09 10.12
CA ASP A 71 -1.49 24.29 10.09
C ASP A 71 -1.62 25.09 8.78
N PHE A 72 -1.83 24.43 7.64
CA PHE A 72 -1.93 25.08 6.33
C PHE A 72 -3.33 25.65 6.05
N TYR A 73 -4.38 24.89 6.37
CA TYR A 73 -5.76 25.30 6.13
C TYR A 73 -6.27 26.30 7.16
N ASP A 74 -5.84 26.22 8.43
CA ASP A 74 -6.16 27.23 9.45
C ASP A 74 -5.53 28.60 9.14
N TYR A 75 -4.52 28.66 8.27
CA TYR A 75 -3.91 29.93 7.81
C TYR A 75 -4.64 30.57 6.62
N ASP A 76 -5.47 29.83 5.88
CA ASP A 76 -6.15 30.31 4.66
C ASP A 76 -7.60 30.76 4.95
N ASP A 77 -8.23 30.27 6.03
CA ASP A 77 -9.56 30.71 6.49
C ASP A 77 -9.58 32.12 7.14
N GLU A 78 -8.41 32.74 7.39
CA GLU A 78 -8.30 34.14 7.83
C GLU A 78 -8.14 35.16 6.68
N TYR A 79 -8.14 34.72 5.41
CA TYR A 79 -8.03 35.60 4.22
C TYR A 79 -9.32 35.69 3.37
N ASP A 80 -10.48 35.39 3.95
CA ASP A 80 -11.79 35.47 3.28
C ASP A 80 -12.66 36.65 3.76
N GLU A 81 -12.03 37.78 4.10
CA GLU A 81 -12.70 39.08 4.26
C GLU A 81 -11.86 40.14 3.55
N TYR A 82 -12.45 40.87 2.58
CA TYR A 82 -11.87 41.83 1.60
C TYR A 82 -11.59 41.17 0.22
N ASP A 83 -12.42 41.32 -0.82
CA ASP A 83 -13.05 42.55 -1.29
C ASP A 83 -14.28 42.28 -2.18
N ASP A 84 -15.41 42.80 -1.72
CA ASP A 84 -16.64 43.04 -2.48
C ASP A 84 -16.50 44.36 -3.27
N TYR A 85 -15.60 44.40 -4.26
CA TYR A 85 -15.60 45.47 -5.27
C TYR A 85 -16.41 45.01 -6.47
N GLU A 86 -17.68 45.43 -6.49
CA GLU A 86 -18.44 45.65 -7.71
C GLU A 86 -17.58 46.48 -8.69
N GLU A 87 -16.95 45.85 -9.66
CA GLU A 87 -16.44 46.54 -10.85
C GLU A 87 -17.55 46.48 -11.92
N GLU A 88 -18.24 47.61 -11.99
CA GLU A 88 -19.28 48.00 -12.93
C GLU A 88 -18.92 47.61 -14.38
N TYR A 89 -19.88 47.01 -15.06
CA TYR A 89 -19.86 46.76 -16.50
C TYR A 89 -19.41 48.02 -17.27
N ASP A 90 -18.31 47.92 -18.02
CA ASP A 90 -18.10 48.78 -19.19
C ASP A 90 -18.27 47.89 -20.45
N GLU A 91 -19.52 47.87 -20.92
CA GLU A 91 -19.87 47.47 -22.28
C GLU A 91 -19.14 48.39 -23.26
N ASP A 92 -18.04 47.95 -23.88
CA ASP A 92 -17.61 48.36 -25.22
C ASP A 92 -16.21 47.78 -25.54
N PHE A 93 -16.15 46.58 -26.18
CA PHE A 93 -15.21 46.38 -27.28
C PHE A 93 -15.53 45.13 -28.13
N ASP A 94 -16.36 45.36 -29.15
CA ASP A 94 -16.23 44.87 -30.53
C ASP A 94 -16.09 43.35 -30.78
N GLU A 95 -17.27 42.75 -30.94
CA GLU A 95 -17.67 41.87 -32.05
C GLU A 95 -16.80 42.02 -33.32
N TYR A 96 -16.03 40.98 -33.67
CA TYR A 96 -15.80 40.52 -35.05
C TYR A 96 -15.43 39.02 -34.99
N ASP A 97 -16.42 38.15 -35.17
CA ASP A 97 -16.76 37.45 -36.44
C ASP A 97 -15.73 36.35 -36.74
N ASP A 98 -16.01 35.12 -36.29
CA ASP A 98 -16.52 34.03 -37.14
C ASP A 98 -15.48 33.56 -38.16
N TYR A 99 -15.02 32.31 -38.04
CA TYR A 99 -14.89 31.39 -39.17
C TYR A 99 -14.76 29.95 -38.67
N GLU A 100 -15.93 29.32 -38.63
CA GLU A 100 -16.25 27.95 -39.07
C GLU A 100 -15.44 26.74 -38.56
N VAL A 101 -16.15 25.99 -37.72
CA VAL A 101 -16.06 24.54 -37.54
C VAL A 101 -16.17 23.82 -38.90
N TYR A 102 -15.16 23.02 -39.25
CA TYR A 102 -15.34 21.85 -40.10
C TYR A 102 -15.07 20.60 -39.26
N ASP A 103 -16.17 20.00 -38.81
CA ASP A 103 -16.33 18.55 -38.72
C ASP A 103 -15.94 17.94 -40.08
N ASP A 104 -15.03 16.98 -40.07
CA ASP A 104 -14.82 15.89 -41.05
C ASP A 104 -13.36 15.41 -40.91
N LEU A 105 -12.98 14.15 -40.66
CA LEU A 105 -13.65 12.86 -40.65
C LEU A 105 -12.69 11.92 -39.89
N ASP A 106 -13.27 11.12 -39.01
CA ASP A 106 -12.77 9.78 -38.70
C ASP A 106 -12.59 9.02 -40.04
N ASP A 107 -11.37 8.70 -40.43
CA ASP A 107 -11.09 7.68 -41.43
C ASP A 107 -9.67 7.09 -41.22
N GLU A 108 -9.69 5.85 -40.73
CA GLU A 108 -8.83 4.72 -41.13
C GLU A 108 -7.36 4.76 -40.68
N LEU A 109 -6.98 3.90 -39.72
CA LEU A 109 -6.58 2.50 -39.94
C LEU A 109 -5.27 2.35 -40.74
N GLU A 110 -4.36 1.59 -40.13
CA GLU A 110 -3.28 0.80 -40.76
C GLU A 110 -2.10 1.58 -41.36
N GLU A 111 -0.96 1.56 -40.65
CA GLU A 111 0.09 0.52 -40.80
C GLU A 111 1.07 0.53 -39.61
#